data_AF-A0A520R5A8-F1
#
_entry.id   AF-A0A520R5A8-F1
#
_cell.length_a   1.000
_cell.length_b   1.000
_cell.length_c   1.000
_cell.angle_alpha   90.00
_cell.angle_beta   90.00
_cell.angle_gamma   90.00
#
_symmetry.space_group_name_H-M   'P 1'
#
loop_
_entity.id
_entity.type
_entity.pdbx_description
1 polymer ?
#
loop_
_entity_poly.entity_id
_entity_poly.type
_entity_poly.pdbx_seq_one_letter_code
_entity_poly.pdbx_strand_id
1 'polypeptide(L)'
;MRIQGSRGLLGASLVMAIGLTTSCGGNQAAAVASYAGPLRSRDIERGGQVFRTFCVPCHAGRVSPEGYRWSPAQMRRQIREGNRAMPAIRDEYLSDEDMESVLAFLTVIGAVDAPLPPVRPADEPIDDETADHERASQAPPAPVEPMVVDGEQEAPPDPVEPVVVDGEQEAASPVTPEAAPAAAEDLGDPQGPAGAEP
;
A
#
# COMPACT_ATOMS: atom_id res chain seq x y z
N MET A 1 54.02 -28.39 61.54
CA MET A 1 53.98 -27.06 62.17
C MET A 1 53.20 -26.11 61.27
N ARG A 2 52.34 -25.28 61.88
CA ARG A 2 51.44 -24.27 61.29
C ARG A 2 52.22 -23.20 60.49
N ILE A 3 51.66 -22.44 59.56
CA ILE A 3 50.91 -21.16 59.72
C ILE A 3 50.49 -20.74 58.28
N GLN A 4 49.21 -20.74 57.89
CA GLN A 4 48.20 -19.67 58.00
C GLN A 4 48.59 -18.32 57.36
N GLY A 5 47.95 -17.95 56.25
CA GLY A 5 48.12 -16.65 55.59
C GLY A 5 46.92 -16.27 54.73
N SER A 6 45.88 -15.74 55.35
CA SER A 6 44.69 -15.12 54.75
C SER A 6 45.01 -13.71 54.22
N ARG A 7 44.39 -13.32 53.09
CA ARG A 7 44.03 -11.95 52.62
C ARG A 7 43.78 -12.01 51.10
N GLY A 8 42.72 -11.47 50.50
CA GLY A 8 41.63 -10.63 50.99
C GLY A 8 40.56 -10.48 49.89
N LEU A 9 39.36 -10.14 50.34
CA LEU A 9 38.21 -9.76 49.52
C LEU A 9 38.47 -8.42 48.81
N LEU A 10 38.28 -8.41 47.49
CA LEU A 10 37.89 -7.26 46.65
C LEU A 10 36.94 -7.89 45.61
N GLY A 11 35.62 -7.79 45.73
CA GLY A 11 34.88 -6.53 45.74
C GLY A 11 34.54 -6.12 44.30
N ALA A 12 34.01 -7.03 43.48
CA ALA A 12 33.49 -6.72 42.14
C ALA A 12 31.96 -6.59 42.22
N SER A 13 31.49 -5.43 42.66
CA SER A 13 30.10 -5.01 42.46
C SER A 13 29.88 -4.76 40.97
N LEU A 14 29.43 -5.79 40.26
CA LEU A 14 28.92 -5.68 38.89
C LEU A 14 27.56 -4.98 38.96
N VAL A 15 27.56 -3.66 38.83
CA VAL A 15 26.34 -2.86 38.62
C VAL A 15 25.83 -3.20 37.22
N MET A 16 24.89 -4.14 37.15
CA MET A 16 24.18 -4.49 35.93
C MET A 16 23.17 -3.36 35.65
N ALA A 17 23.63 -2.33 34.95
CA ALA A 17 22.79 -1.28 34.40
C ALA A 17 21.87 -1.89 33.33
N ILE A 18 20.68 -2.31 33.75
CA ILE A 18 19.60 -2.70 32.84
C ILE A 18 19.13 -1.40 32.17
N GLY A 19 19.74 -1.10 31.02
CA GLY A 19 19.27 -0.05 30.13
C GLY A 19 17.87 -0.40 29.66
N LEU A 20 16.87 0.37 30.12
CA LEU A 20 15.58 0.47 29.48
C LEU A 20 15.80 1.11 28.10
N THR A 21 16.16 0.28 27.13
CA THR A 21 16.15 0.68 25.74
C THR A 21 14.69 0.81 25.31
N THR A 22 14.31 2.05 25.03
CA THR A 22 13.05 2.46 24.42
C THR A 22 12.76 1.63 23.17
N SER A 23 11.97 0.57 23.35
CA SER A 23 11.46 -0.29 22.30
C SER A 23 10.23 0.36 21.63
N CYS A 24 10.47 1.40 20.82
CA CYS A 24 9.45 1.92 19.90
C CYS A 24 9.62 1.42 18.46
N GLY A 25 10.67 0.63 18.16
CA GLY A 25 10.94 0.10 16.82
C GLY A 25 10.44 -1.33 16.56
N GLY A 26 10.24 -2.15 17.59
CA GLY A 26 9.97 -3.59 17.42
C GLY A 26 8.61 -3.89 16.76
N ASN A 27 7.57 -3.11 17.09
CA ASN A 27 6.21 -3.39 16.61
C ASN A 27 6.02 -3.09 15.12
N GLN A 28 6.72 -2.09 14.56
CA GLN A 28 6.60 -1.79 13.12
C GLN A 28 7.34 -2.81 12.26
N ALA A 29 8.51 -3.28 12.68
CA ALA A 29 9.25 -4.30 11.94
C ALA A 29 8.49 -5.64 11.90
N ALA A 30 7.90 -6.04 13.04
CA ALA A 30 7.08 -7.24 13.11
C ALA A 30 5.78 -7.14 12.28
N ALA A 31 5.12 -5.97 12.27
CA ALA A 31 3.92 -5.74 11.47
C ALA A 31 4.20 -5.73 9.96
N VAL A 32 5.37 -5.28 9.50
CA VAL A 32 5.76 -5.39 8.08
C VAL A 32 6.10 -6.84 7.73
N ALA A 33 6.67 -7.61 8.66
CA ALA A 33 7.01 -9.00 8.45
C ALA A 33 5.79 -9.88 8.12
N SER A 34 4.59 -9.57 8.64
CA SER A 34 3.37 -10.32 8.30
C SER A 34 2.88 -10.11 6.87
N TYR A 35 3.31 -9.03 6.20
CA TYR A 35 3.00 -8.76 4.78
C TYR A 35 4.16 -9.09 3.82
N ALA A 36 5.23 -9.68 4.35
CA ALA A 36 6.40 -10.04 3.59
C ALA A 36 6.07 -11.06 2.49
N GLY A 37 6.90 -11.06 1.46
CA GLY A 37 6.81 -12.01 0.35
C GLY A 37 6.69 -11.32 -1.01
N PRO A 38 7.00 -12.07 -2.09
CA PRO A 38 6.92 -11.56 -3.45
C PRO A 38 5.49 -11.21 -3.84
N LEU A 39 5.31 -10.48 -4.95
CA LEU A 39 4.00 -10.32 -5.58
C LEU A 39 3.46 -11.68 -5.99
N ARG A 40 2.16 -11.90 -5.84
CA ARG A 40 1.51 -13.18 -6.17
C ARG A 40 0.69 -13.15 -7.46
N SER A 41 0.25 -11.96 -7.89
CA SER A 41 -0.52 -11.77 -9.12
C SER A 41 0.30 -11.09 -10.21
N ARG A 42 -0.08 -11.33 -11.46
CA ARG A 42 0.36 -10.58 -12.64
C ARG A 42 -0.81 -9.97 -13.41
N ASP A 43 -2.02 -10.05 -12.86
CA ASP A 43 -3.23 -9.59 -13.52
C ASP A 43 -3.33 -8.05 -13.42
N ILE A 44 -2.64 -7.38 -14.35
CA ILE A 44 -2.57 -5.92 -14.42
C ILE A 44 -3.94 -5.35 -14.78
N GLU A 45 -4.73 -6.05 -15.60
CA GLU A 45 -6.04 -5.56 -16.04
C GLU A 45 -7.04 -5.57 -14.89
N ARG A 46 -7.15 -6.70 -14.17
CA ARG A 46 -7.93 -6.78 -12.92
C ARG A 46 -7.44 -5.76 -11.91
N GLY A 47 -6.13 -5.65 -11.73
CA GLY A 47 -5.52 -4.66 -10.85
C GLY A 47 -5.93 -3.22 -11.16
N GLY A 48 -5.95 -2.84 -12.44
CA GLY A 48 -6.39 -1.53 -12.88
C GLY A 48 -7.89 -1.29 -12.63
N GLN A 49 -8.73 -2.32 -12.78
CA GLN A 49 -10.16 -2.23 -12.44
C GLN A 49 -10.36 -1.99 -10.94
N VAL A 50 -9.69 -2.78 -10.09
CA VAL A 50 -9.73 -2.64 -8.63
C VAL A 50 -9.21 -1.26 -8.21
N PHE A 51 -8.10 -0.79 -8.78
CA PHE A 51 -7.55 0.55 -8.50
C PHE A 51 -8.56 1.67 -8.80
N ARG A 52 -9.26 1.59 -9.94
CA ARG A 52 -10.29 2.57 -10.31
C ARG A 52 -11.47 2.58 -9.35
N THR A 53 -11.87 1.41 -8.85
CA THR A 53 -13.00 1.29 -7.92
C THR A 53 -12.65 1.82 -6.53
N PHE A 54 -11.50 1.42 -5.96
CA PHE A 54 -11.21 1.64 -4.54
C PHE A 54 -10.21 2.77 -4.27
N CYS A 55 -9.29 3.06 -5.19
CA CYS A 55 -8.19 3.99 -4.93
C CYS A 55 -8.43 5.36 -5.58
N VAL A 56 -8.91 5.38 -6.83
CA VAL A 56 -9.14 6.62 -7.60
C VAL A 56 -10.03 7.64 -6.89
N PRO A 57 -11.13 7.27 -6.17
CA PRO A 57 -11.96 8.26 -5.47
C PRO A 57 -11.19 9.18 -4.51
N CYS A 58 -10.07 8.70 -3.96
CA CYS A 58 -9.21 9.49 -3.07
C CYS A 58 -7.96 10.04 -3.78
N HIS A 59 -7.40 9.30 -4.74
CA HIS A 59 -6.13 9.63 -5.38
C HIS A 59 -6.25 10.57 -6.60
N ALA A 60 -7.37 10.59 -7.30
CA ALA A 60 -7.55 11.39 -8.52
C ALA A 60 -7.36 12.89 -8.26
N GLY A 61 -6.28 13.47 -8.81
CA GLY A 61 -5.99 14.91 -8.76
C GLY A 61 -5.60 15.45 -7.39
N ARG A 62 -5.40 14.59 -6.38
CA ARG A 62 -5.05 15.00 -5.01
C ARG A 62 -3.69 14.50 -4.59
N VAL A 63 -3.50 13.18 -4.64
CA VAL A 63 -2.29 12.50 -4.17
C VAL A 63 -1.96 11.35 -5.12
N SER A 64 -0.83 11.42 -5.82
CA SER A 64 -0.42 10.34 -6.73
C SER A 64 0.46 9.32 -5.98
N PRO A 65 0.18 8.01 -6.09
CA PRO A 65 1.07 6.97 -5.58
C PRO A 65 2.31 6.74 -6.47
N GLU A 66 2.34 7.32 -7.67
CA GLU A 66 3.46 7.20 -8.61
C GLU A 66 4.77 7.70 -7.96
N GLY A 67 5.85 6.94 -8.17
CA GLY A 67 7.18 7.29 -7.66
C GLY A 67 7.44 6.91 -6.20
N TYR A 68 6.47 6.33 -5.48
CA TYR A 68 6.69 5.86 -4.11
C TYR A 68 7.76 4.78 -4.02
N ARG A 69 7.84 3.89 -5.02
CA ARG A 69 8.80 2.77 -5.10
C ARG A 69 8.85 1.93 -3.81
N TRP A 70 7.69 1.70 -3.20
CA TRP A 70 7.61 0.90 -1.99
C TRP A 70 7.74 -0.59 -2.30
N SER A 71 8.25 -1.36 -1.33
CA SER A 71 8.17 -2.82 -1.41
C SER A 71 6.70 -3.30 -1.36
N PRO A 72 6.40 -4.49 -1.90
CA PRO A 72 5.06 -5.08 -1.81
C PRO A 72 4.54 -5.16 -0.37
N ALA A 73 5.39 -5.51 0.59
CA ALA A 73 5.02 -5.60 1.99
C ALA A 73 4.59 -4.25 2.57
N GLN A 74 5.32 -3.17 2.26
CA GLN A 74 4.96 -1.81 2.67
C GLN A 74 3.63 -1.39 2.05
N MET A 75 3.41 -1.67 0.76
CA MET A 75 2.18 -1.28 0.07
C MET A 75 0.96 -2.08 0.57
N ARG A 76 1.09 -3.41 0.75
CA ARG A 76 0.04 -4.25 1.38
C ARG A 76 -0.34 -3.70 2.73
N ARG A 77 0.66 -3.40 3.57
CA ARG A 77 0.44 -2.82 4.90
C ARG A 77 -0.28 -1.47 4.80
N GLN A 78 0.16 -0.56 3.94
CA GLN A 78 -0.48 0.75 3.80
C GLN A 78 -1.94 0.62 3.36
N ILE A 79 -2.27 -0.28 2.44
CA ILE A 79 -3.65 -0.50 2.00
C ILE A 79 -4.48 -1.15 3.11
N ARG A 80 -3.94 -2.20 3.76
CA ARG A 80 -4.64 -2.96 4.80
C ARG A 80 -4.82 -2.18 6.08
N GLU A 81 -3.82 -1.44 6.52
CA GLU A 81 -3.82 -0.76 7.81
C GLU A 81 -4.23 0.71 7.71
N GLY A 82 -4.05 1.32 6.54
CA GLY A 82 -4.26 2.74 6.36
C GLY A 82 -3.28 3.59 7.17
N ASN A 83 -3.53 4.89 7.20
CA ASN A 83 -2.92 5.87 8.10
C ASN A 83 -3.93 7.00 8.37
N ARG A 84 -3.50 8.12 8.93
CA ARG A 84 -4.41 9.26 9.21
C ARG A 84 -5.02 9.89 7.95
N ALA A 85 -4.37 9.79 6.80
CA ALA A 85 -4.79 10.40 5.54
C ALA A 85 -5.43 9.39 4.57
N MET A 86 -5.18 8.09 4.78
CA MET A 86 -5.71 7.01 3.95
C MET A 86 -6.44 5.99 4.83
N PRO A 87 -7.77 5.86 4.74
CA PRO A 87 -8.49 4.85 5.51
C PRO A 87 -8.03 3.44 5.08
N ALA A 88 -8.12 2.51 6.02
CA ALA A 88 -7.79 1.13 5.78
C ALA A 88 -8.82 0.43 4.88
N ILE A 89 -8.34 -0.39 3.94
CA ILE A 89 -9.17 -1.23 3.08
C ILE A 89 -8.98 -2.68 3.50
N ARG A 90 -9.95 -3.16 4.29
CA ARG A 90 -9.95 -4.49 4.89
C ARG A 90 -10.33 -5.58 3.88
N ASP A 91 -10.08 -6.82 4.26
CA ASP A 91 -10.29 -8.01 3.45
C ASP A 91 -11.76 -8.20 3.04
N GLU A 92 -12.70 -7.68 3.82
CA GLU A 92 -14.12 -7.70 3.47
C GLU A 92 -14.46 -6.84 2.24
N TYR A 93 -13.64 -5.83 1.94
CA TYR A 93 -13.83 -4.92 0.80
C TYR A 93 -12.87 -5.17 -0.35
N LEU A 94 -11.67 -5.65 -0.03
CA LEU A 94 -10.61 -5.93 -0.99
C LEU A 94 -10.02 -7.30 -0.65
N SER A 95 -10.39 -8.34 -1.40
CA SER A 95 -9.87 -9.68 -1.18
C SER A 95 -8.34 -9.73 -1.30
N ASP A 96 -7.70 -10.76 -0.76
CA ASP A 96 -6.25 -10.93 -0.91
C ASP A 96 -5.83 -11.12 -2.37
N GLU A 97 -6.67 -11.73 -3.21
CA GLU A 97 -6.41 -11.88 -4.64
C GLU A 97 -6.47 -10.54 -5.38
N ASP A 98 -7.49 -9.73 -5.08
CA ASP A 98 -7.63 -8.38 -5.63
C ASP A 98 -6.53 -7.45 -5.12
N MET A 99 -6.08 -7.62 -3.87
CA MET A 99 -4.91 -6.93 -3.32
C MET A 99 -3.65 -7.22 -4.15
N GLU A 100 -3.39 -8.47 -4.49
CA GLU A 100 -2.20 -8.83 -5.27
C GLU A 100 -2.32 -8.31 -6.71
N SER A 101 -3.52 -8.33 -7.28
CA SER A 101 -3.77 -7.79 -8.62
C SER A 101 -3.60 -6.27 -8.65
N VAL A 102 -4.08 -5.53 -7.65
CA VAL A 102 -3.84 -4.08 -7.57
C VAL A 102 -2.36 -3.76 -7.40
N LEU A 103 -1.61 -4.56 -6.64
CA LEU A 103 -0.15 -4.40 -6.54
C LEU A 103 0.58 -4.65 -7.87
N ALA A 104 0.10 -5.61 -8.68
CA ALA A 104 0.63 -5.82 -10.02
C ALA A 104 0.44 -4.56 -10.90
N PHE A 105 -0.74 -3.95 -10.85
CA PHE A 105 -0.99 -2.66 -11.53
C PHE A 105 -0.13 -1.52 -10.97
N LEU A 106 -0.01 -1.41 -9.63
CA LEU A 106 0.82 -0.40 -8.97
C LEU A 106 2.31 -0.51 -9.32
N THR A 107 2.77 -1.71 -9.69
CA THR A 107 4.13 -1.92 -10.21
C THR A 107 4.31 -1.26 -11.59
N VAL A 108 3.31 -1.38 -12.47
CA VAL A 108 3.35 -0.79 -13.81
C VAL A 108 3.42 0.74 -13.77
N ILE A 109 2.72 1.37 -12.82
CA ILE A 109 2.76 2.83 -12.64
C ILE A 109 3.89 3.31 -11.70
N GLY A 110 4.85 2.45 -11.35
CA GLY A 110 6.03 2.82 -10.56
C GLY A 110 5.78 3.15 -9.09
N ALA A 111 4.61 2.79 -8.54
CA ALA A 111 4.31 2.96 -7.12
C ALA A 111 4.92 1.83 -6.25
N VAL A 112 5.03 0.63 -6.81
CA VAL A 112 5.61 -0.56 -6.14
C VAL A 112 6.87 -1.00 -6.89
N ASP A 113 7.95 -1.27 -6.15
CA ASP A 113 9.21 -1.78 -6.69
C ASP A 113 9.33 -3.29 -6.40
N ALA A 114 8.83 -4.09 -7.34
CA ALA A 114 8.96 -5.54 -7.31
C ALA A 114 8.84 -6.14 -8.72
N PRO A 115 9.51 -7.27 -8.98
CA PRO A 115 9.30 -8.00 -10.21
C PRO A 115 7.90 -8.63 -10.23
N LEU A 116 7.23 -8.55 -11.40
CA LEU A 116 6.00 -9.28 -11.61
C LEU A 116 6.29 -10.80 -11.68
N PRO A 117 5.39 -11.66 -11.18
CA PRO A 117 5.52 -13.11 -11.30
C PRO A 117 5.67 -13.55 -12.76
N PRO A 118 6.57 -14.48 -13.09
CA PRO A 118 6.86 -14.88 -14.47
C PRO A 118 5.64 -15.49 -15.13
N VAL A 119 5.28 -15.08 -16.36
CA VAL A 119 4.15 -15.64 -17.11
C VAL A 119 4.18 -17.16 -16.98
N ARG A 120 3.19 -17.71 -16.25
CA ARG A 120 2.97 -19.15 -16.22
C ARG A 120 2.64 -19.47 -17.67
N PRO A 121 3.31 -20.45 -18.30
CA PRO A 121 2.88 -20.90 -19.61
C PRO A 121 1.37 -21.12 -19.51
N ALA A 122 0.60 -20.37 -20.30
CA ALA A 122 -0.70 -20.86 -20.70
C ALA A 122 -0.40 -22.22 -21.32
N ASP A 123 -1.16 -23.24 -20.95
CA ASP A 123 -1.04 -24.58 -21.53
C ASP A 123 0.04 -25.48 -20.88
N GLU A 124 -0.34 -26.21 -19.83
CA GLU A 124 -0.67 -27.58 -20.18
C GLU A 124 -2.15 -27.53 -20.61
N PRO A 125 -2.48 -27.99 -21.83
CA PRO A 125 -3.87 -28.05 -22.25
C PRO A 125 -4.63 -28.79 -21.16
N ILE A 126 -5.71 -28.20 -20.67
CA ILE A 126 -6.69 -28.96 -19.89
C ILE A 126 -7.19 -30.00 -20.88
N ASP A 127 -6.81 -31.26 -20.67
CA ASP A 127 -7.34 -32.38 -21.44
C ASP A 127 -8.86 -32.30 -21.35
N ASP A 128 -9.47 -31.89 -22.46
CA ASP A 128 -10.89 -31.56 -22.64
C ASP A 128 -11.78 -32.83 -22.60
N GLU A 129 -11.45 -33.78 -21.72
CA GLU A 129 -12.22 -35.01 -21.48
C GLU A 129 -12.94 -34.98 -20.13
N THR A 130 -12.61 -34.03 -19.24
CA THR A 130 -13.27 -33.89 -17.92
C THR A 130 -14.21 -32.69 -17.80
N ALA A 131 -14.11 -31.69 -18.69
CA ALA A 131 -15.00 -30.52 -18.68
C ALA A 131 -16.46 -30.86 -19.03
N ASP A 132 -16.69 -31.93 -19.79
CA ASP A 132 -18.05 -32.42 -20.10
C ASP A 132 -18.72 -33.15 -18.92
N HIS A 133 -17.95 -33.66 -17.94
CA HIS A 133 -18.54 -34.34 -16.77
C HIS A 133 -19.07 -33.37 -15.71
N GLU A 134 -18.48 -32.18 -15.56
CA GLU A 134 -18.96 -31.20 -14.56
C GLU A 134 -20.11 -30.34 -15.11
N ARG A 135 -20.14 -30.10 -16.43
CA ARG A 135 -21.24 -29.40 -17.10
C ARG A 135 -22.54 -30.20 -17.11
N ALA A 136 -22.46 -31.53 -17.04
CA ALA A 136 -23.63 -32.40 -16.90
C ALA A 136 -24.28 -32.35 -15.50
N SER A 137 -23.57 -31.85 -14.48
CA SER A 137 -24.09 -31.77 -13.10
C SER A 137 -24.61 -30.39 -12.72
N GLN A 138 -24.34 -29.36 -13.53
CA GLN A 138 -24.90 -28.02 -13.42
C GLN A 138 -26.09 -27.88 -14.38
N ALA A 139 -27.15 -28.65 -14.11
CA ALA A 139 -28.45 -28.35 -14.69
C ALA A 139 -28.81 -26.89 -14.33
N PRO A 140 -29.21 -26.04 -15.29
CA PRO A 140 -29.67 -24.70 -14.97
C PRO A 140 -30.83 -24.82 -13.96
N PRO A 141 -30.87 -23.98 -12.91
CA PRO A 141 -32.05 -23.93 -12.06
C PRO A 141 -33.26 -23.67 -12.95
N ALA A 142 -34.36 -24.38 -12.67
CA ALA A 142 -35.62 -24.18 -13.37
C ALA A 142 -35.92 -22.67 -13.48
N PRO A 143 -36.47 -22.20 -14.61
CA PRO A 143 -36.81 -20.79 -14.77
C PRO A 143 -37.69 -20.38 -13.59
N VAL A 144 -37.15 -19.53 -12.73
CA VAL A 144 -37.93 -18.84 -11.72
C VAL A 144 -38.84 -17.89 -12.48
N GLU A 145 -40.14 -18.21 -12.48
CA GLU A 145 -41.18 -17.34 -13.01
C GLU A 145 -40.95 -15.93 -12.46
N PRO A 146 -40.87 -14.90 -13.31
CA PRO A 146 -40.64 -13.55 -12.84
C PRO A 146 -41.80 -13.16 -11.93
N MET A 147 -41.49 -12.96 -10.64
CA MET A 147 -42.38 -12.24 -9.74
C MET A 147 -42.60 -10.86 -10.35
N VAL A 148 -43.78 -10.67 -10.91
CA VAL A 148 -44.31 -9.37 -11.31
C VAL A 148 -44.48 -8.58 -10.01
N VAL A 149 -43.49 -7.77 -9.67
CA VAL A 149 -43.65 -6.72 -8.68
C VAL A 149 -44.34 -5.59 -9.43
N ASP A 150 -45.65 -5.45 -9.21
CA ASP A 150 -46.42 -4.25 -9.52
C ASP A 150 -45.82 -3.07 -8.72
N GLY A 151 -44.72 -2.54 -9.23
CA GLY A 151 -44.13 -1.29 -8.79
C GLY A 151 -44.69 -0.20 -9.69
N GLU A 152 -45.58 0.62 -9.15
CA GLU A 152 -46.00 1.90 -9.73
C GLU A 152 -44.75 2.64 -10.22
N GLN A 153 -44.62 2.74 -11.53
CA GLN A 153 -43.53 3.45 -12.18
C GLN A 153 -43.78 4.95 -11.98
N GLU A 154 -43.27 5.47 -10.86
CA GLU A 154 -43.27 6.89 -10.57
C GLU A 154 -42.53 7.62 -11.71
N ALA A 155 -43.24 8.56 -12.34
CA ALA A 155 -42.76 9.26 -13.52
C ALA A 155 -41.43 9.94 -13.24
N PRO A 156 -40.47 9.93 -14.19
CA PRO A 156 -39.22 10.64 -14.01
C PRO A 156 -39.50 12.14 -13.76
N PRO A 157 -38.79 12.78 -12.82
CA PRO A 157 -38.95 14.21 -12.58
C PRO A 157 -38.60 14.99 -13.85
N ASP A 158 -39.35 16.06 -14.10
CA ASP A 158 -39.15 16.96 -15.23
C ASP A 158 -37.69 17.45 -15.31
N PRO A 159 -37.13 17.60 -16.53
CA PRO A 159 -35.79 18.10 -16.72
C PRO A 159 -35.68 19.50 -16.10
N VAL A 160 -34.85 19.62 -15.07
CA VAL A 160 -34.47 20.90 -14.47
C VAL A 160 -33.75 21.73 -15.54
N GLU A 161 -34.37 22.84 -15.94
CA GLU A 161 -33.76 23.77 -16.88
C GLU A 161 -32.45 24.33 -16.30
N PRO A 162 -31.40 24.48 -17.12
CA PRO A 162 -30.13 25.03 -16.66
C PRO A 162 -30.33 26.48 -16.23
N VAL A 163 -30.14 26.73 -14.93
CA VAL A 163 -30.06 28.09 -14.39
C VAL A 163 -28.79 28.74 -14.95
N VAL A 164 -28.98 29.62 -15.93
CA VAL A 164 -27.94 30.51 -16.43
C VAL A 164 -27.68 31.55 -15.35
N VAL A 165 -26.65 31.32 -14.53
CA VAL A 165 -26.14 32.34 -13.63
C VAL A 165 -25.19 33.21 -14.44
N ASP A 166 -25.70 34.35 -14.91
CA ASP A 166 -24.89 35.48 -15.38
C ASP A 166 -24.07 36.00 -14.19
N GLY A 167 -22.86 35.44 -14.04
CA GLY A 167 -21.87 35.84 -13.06
C GLY A 167 -20.85 36.77 -13.70
N GLU A 168 -20.96 38.05 -13.36
CA GLU A 168 -20.06 39.14 -13.71
C GLU A 168 -18.58 38.74 -13.55
N GLN A 169 -17.81 38.88 -14.64
CA GLN A 169 -16.35 38.80 -14.60
C GLN A 169 -15.81 40.04 -13.86
N GLU A 170 -15.57 39.90 -12.56
CA GLU A 170 -14.78 40.86 -11.81
C GLU A 170 -13.31 40.72 -12.22
N ALA A 171 -12.80 41.80 -12.81
CA ALA A 171 -11.43 41.93 -13.23
C ALA A 171 -10.49 42.13 -12.04
N ALA A 172 -9.31 41.51 -12.17
CA ALA A 172 -8.02 41.91 -11.62
C ALA A 172 -7.66 41.55 -10.17
N SER A 173 -6.60 40.73 -10.05
CA SER A 173 -5.35 41.18 -9.42
C SER A 173 -4.16 40.41 -9.98
N PRO A 174 -3.10 41.07 -10.48
CA PRO A 174 -1.86 40.39 -10.85
C PRO A 174 -1.12 39.94 -9.58
N VAL A 175 -0.89 38.64 -9.46
CA VAL A 175 0.03 38.08 -8.46
C VAL A 175 1.45 38.52 -8.83
N THR A 176 2.05 39.31 -7.95
CA THR A 176 3.46 39.67 -7.95
C THR A 176 4.33 38.42 -7.79
N PRO A 177 5.40 38.22 -8.60
CA PRO A 177 6.38 37.17 -8.35
C PRO A 177 7.19 37.52 -7.09
N GLU A 178 7.04 36.72 -6.05
CA GLU A 178 7.87 36.79 -4.86
C GLU A 178 9.30 36.34 -5.22
N ALA A 179 10.25 37.22 -4.91
CA ALA A 179 11.64 37.10 -5.26
C ALA A 179 12.34 35.95 -4.51
N ALA A 180 13.10 35.15 -5.25
CA ALA A 180 14.07 34.22 -4.69
C ALA A 180 15.20 34.99 -3.97
N PRO A 181 15.62 34.59 -2.76
CA PRO A 181 16.92 34.98 -2.25
C PRO A 181 18.01 34.08 -2.86
N ALA A 182 18.89 34.72 -3.64
CA ALA A 182 20.16 34.16 -4.07
C ALA A 182 21.21 34.25 -2.96
N ALA A 183 22.02 33.19 -2.89
CA ALA A 183 23.44 33.13 -2.47
C ALA A 183 23.84 33.49 -1.03
N ALA A 184 24.49 32.51 -0.35
CA ALA A 184 25.90 32.56 0.06
C ALA A 184 26.17 31.33 0.97
N GLU A 185 26.94 30.35 0.50
CA GLU A 185 28.35 30.13 0.86
C GLU A 185 28.58 29.92 2.37
N ASP A 186 28.83 28.66 2.77
CA ASP A 186 29.84 28.41 3.81
C ASP A 186 30.52 27.06 3.61
N LEU A 187 31.83 27.15 3.53
CA LEU A 187 32.82 26.11 3.31
C LEU A 187 33.16 25.47 4.67
N GLY A 188 32.65 24.26 4.92
CA GLY A 188 33.00 23.45 6.09
C GLY A 188 33.81 22.21 5.73
N ASP A 189 35.13 22.38 5.75
CA ASP A 189 36.27 21.45 5.67
C ASP A 189 36.08 19.90 5.70
N PRO A 190 36.79 19.14 4.83
CA PRO A 190 36.95 17.70 4.92
C PRO A 190 38.11 17.29 5.86
N GLN A 191 37.82 16.84 7.08
CA GLN A 191 38.82 16.10 7.86
C GLN A 191 38.94 14.65 7.35
N GLY A 192 40.04 14.42 6.63
CA GLY A 192 40.54 13.13 6.21
C GLY A 192 41.12 12.24 7.34
N PRO A 193 41.78 11.13 6.98
CA PRO A 193 41.86 9.89 7.77
C PRO A 193 43.15 9.75 8.59
N ALA A 194 43.14 8.97 9.69
CA ALA A 194 44.35 8.37 10.26
C ALA A 194 44.07 7.25 11.31
N GLY A 195 44.74 6.11 11.11
CA GLY A 195 45.08 5.07 12.11
C GLY A 195 44.12 3.86 12.20
N ALA A 196 44.44 2.59 11.92
CA ALA A 196 45.73 1.84 11.96
C ALA A 196 46.46 2.06 13.30
N GLU A 197 46.73 1.12 14.20
CA GLU A 197 46.81 -0.35 14.36
C GLU A 197 46.88 -0.59 15.90
N PRO A 198 47.31 -1.74 16.47
CA PRO A 198 47.21 -3.15 16.06
C PRO A 198 46.22 -3.98 16.90
#